data_AF-A0A8T4KIC2-F1
#
_entry.id   AF-A0A8T4KIC2-F1
#
_cell.length_a   1.000
_cell.length_b   1.000
_cell.length_c   1.000
_cell.angle_alpha   90.00
_cell.angle_beta   90.00
_cell.angle_gamma   90.00
#
_symmetry.space_group_name_H-M   'P 1'
#
loop_
_entity.id
_entity.type
_entity.pdbx_description
1 polymer ?
#
loop_
_entity_poly.entity_id
_entity_poly.type
_entity_poly.pdbx_seq_one_letter_code
_entity_poly.pdbx_strand_id
1 'polypeptide(L)'
;MLLVVDTNILVSFFNEKSKARDLATSSFSELLSPNFALYEINAHKQEISEKFSISDEQFVFALKLMNTVIQFVRAEEYRRFFSRAKKVSPDIDDIDFFALALKAGAAIWSNDKKLKKQPAVRVFSTEDLVKLLGL
;
A
#
# COMPACT_ATOMS: atom_id res chain seq x y z
N MET A 1 -13.68 -4.26 -3.42
CA MET A 1 -13.47 -2.90 -2.84
C MET A 1 -12.22 -2.28 -3.45
N LEU A 2 -12.03 -0.95 -3.38
CA LEU A 2 -10.81 -0.30 -3.88
C LEU A 2 -9.95 0.19 -2.71
N LEU A 3 -8.68 -0.21 -2.70
CA LEU A 3 -7.73 0.12 -1.63
C LEU A 3 -6.47 0.79 -2.19
N VAL A 4 -6.02 1.86 -1.53
CA VAL A 4 -4.69 2.42 -1.72
C VAL A 4 -3.74 1.78 -0.70
N VAL A 5 -2.74 1.06 -1.19
CA VAL A 5 -1.82 0.26 -0.40
C VAL A 5 -0.61 1.10 -0.03
N ASP A 6 -0.38 1.24 1.27
CA ASP A 6 0.79 1.91 1.88
C ASP A 6 2.09 1.10 1.67
N THR A 7 3.24 1.79 1.58
CA THR A 7 4.58 1.20 1.43
C THR A 7 4.84 0.12 2.47
N ASN A 8 4.42 0.28 3.73
CA ASN A 8 4.64 -0.75 4.76
C ASN A 8 3.91 -2.07 4.46
N ILE A 9 2.75 -2.01 3.82
CA ILE A 9 2.01 -3.19 3.37
C ILE A 9 2.71 -3.81 2.16
N LEU A 10 3.18 -2.98 1.22
CA LEU A 10 3.96 -3.45 0.07
C LEU A 10 5.27 -4.13 0.50
N VAL A 11 5.99 -3.58 1.48
CA VAL A 11 7.18 -4.24 2.06
C VAL A 11 6.78 -5.57 2.69
N SER A 12 5.68 -5.60 3.44
CA SER A 12 5.19 -6.85 4.05
C SER A 12 4.85 -7.93 3.01
N PHE A 13 4.43 -7.54 1.80
CA PHE A 13 4.14 -8.45 0.69
C PHE A 13 5.32 -9.35 0.31
N PHE A 14 6.57 -8.89 0.51
CA PHE A 14 7.77 -9.69 0.22
C PHE A 14 7.95 -10.87 1.17
N ASN A 15 7.30 -10.85 2.33
CA ASN A 15 7.22 -12.03 3.20
C ASN A 15 6.13 -12.97 2.70
N GLU A 16 6.53 -14.16 2.23
CA GLU A 16 5.63 -15.18 1.69
C GLU A 16 4.57 -15.66 2.68
N LYS A 17 4.85 -15.56 3.98
CA LYS A 17 3.95 -15.99 5.06
C LYS A 17 3.08 -14.85 5.59
N SER A 18 3.17 -13.66 5.00
CA SER A 18 2.42 -12.50 5.50
C SER A 18 0.97 -12.56 5.06
N LYS A 19 0.08 -12.20 5.98
CA LYS A 19 -1.34 -11.96 5.66
C LYS A 19 -1.53 -10.83 4.64
N ALA A 20 -0.57 -9.92 4.55
CA ALA A 20 -0.58 -8.88 3.52
C ALA A 20 -0.47 -9.50 2.11
N ARG A 21 0.45 -10.44 1.89
CA ARG A 21 0.57 -11.14 0.60
C ARG A 21 -0.65 -12.00 0.30
N ASP A 22 -1.14 -12.76 1.29
CA ASP A 22 -2.36 -13.59 1.15
C ASP A 22 -3.55 -12.74 0.69
N LEU A 23 -3.81 -11.63 1.40
CA LEU A 23 -4.90 -10.72 1.06
C LEU A 23 -4.68 -10.10 -0.32
N ALA A 24 -3.49 -9.54 -0.58
CA ALA A 24 -3.24 -8.80 -1.81
C ALA A 24 -3.33 -9.65 -3.07
N THR A 25 -3.06 -10.96 -2.96
CA THR A 25 -3.21 -11.92 -4.07
C THR A 25 -4.62 -12.51 -4.18
N SER A 26 -5.50 -12.24 -3.21
CA SER A 26 -6.90 -12.66 -3.26
C SER A 26 -7.76 -11.65 -4.05
N SER A 27 -8.75 -12.13 -4.80
CA SER A 27 -9.59 -11.31 -5.69
C SER A 27 -10.64 -10.44 -4.97
N PHE A 28 -10.47 -10.16 -3.67
CA PHE A 28 -11.46 -9.42 -2.87
C PHE A 28 -11.47 -7.90 -3.15
N SER A 29 -10.36 -7.38 -3.69
CA SER A 29 -10.18 -5.94 -3.89
C SER A 29 -9.34 -5.62 -5.12
N GLU A 30 -9.57 -4.42 -5.64
CA GLU A 30 -8.67 -3.74 -6.56
C GLU A 30 -7.69 -2.94 -5.71
N LEU A 31 -6.40 -3.05 -6.03
CA LEU A 31 -5.32 -2.44 -5.27
C LEU A 31 -4.60 -1.40 -6.11
N LEU A 32 -4.47 -0.20 -5.54
CA LEU A 32 -3.72 0.91 -6.10
C LEU A 32 -2.55 1.24 -5.17
N SER A 33 -1.47 1.76 -5.70
CA SER A 33 -0.47 2.45 -4.88
C SER A 33 0.20 3.57 -5.69
N PRO A 34 0.66 4.66 -5.06
CA PRO A 34 1.50 5.63 -5.72
C PRO A 34 2.76 4.99 -6.32
N ASN A 35 3.13 5.39 -7.54
CA ASN A 35 4.30 4.84 -8.23
C ASN A 35 5.62 5.12 -7.49
N PHE A 36 5.68 6.14 -6.62
CA PHE A 36 6.87 6.41 -5.83
C PHE A 36 7.20 5.27 -4.85
N ALA A 37 6.19 4.58 -4.32
CA ALA A 37 6.38 3.47 -3.40
C ALA A 37 7.15 2.31 -4.06
N LEU A 38 6.99 2.13 -5.38
CA LEU A 38 7.78 1.18 -6.15
C LEU A 38 9.26 1.58 -6.23
N TYR A 39 9.57 2.88 -6.33
CA TYR A 39 10.95 3.37 -6.27
C TYR A 39 11.57 3.13 -4.90
N GLU A 40 10.84 3.39 -3.82
CA GLU A 40 11.30 3.12 -2.44
C GLU A 40 11.62 1.63 -2.24
N ILE A 41 10.73 0.74 -2.66
CA ILE A 41 10.93 -0.72 -2.57
C ILE A 41 12.22 -1.15 -3.27
N ASN A 42 12.49 -0.62 -4.47
CA ASN A 42 13.70 -0.95 -5.20
C ASN A 42 14.95 -0.34 -4.55
N ALA A 43 14.87 0.88 -4.03
CA ALA A 43 15.96 1.54 -3.31
C ALA A 43 16.34 0.78 -2.02
N HIS A 44 15.34 0.21 -1.33
CA HIS A 44 15.51 -0.57 -0.11
C HIS A 44 15.57 -2.09 -0.35
N LYS A 45 15.88 -2.55 -1.57
CA LYS A 45 15.95 -3.99 -1.92
C LYS A 45 16.77 -4.78 -0.90
N GLN A 46 17.98 -4.32 -0.57
CA GLN A 46 18.89 -5.03 0.32
C GLN A 46 18.28 -5.19 1.72
N GLU A 47 17.74 -4.12 2.29
CA GLU A 47 17.10 -4.15 3.61
C GLU A 47 15.89 -5.09 3.65
N ILE A 48 15.07 -5.09 2.59
CA ILE A 48 13.91 -5.98 2.46
C ILE A 48 14.37 -7.45 2.36
N SER A 49 15.39 -7.71 1.55
CA SER A 49 15.95 -9.05 1.38
C SER A 49 16.52 -9.60 2.69
N GLU A 50 17.29 -8.80 3.42
CA GLU A 50 17.84 -9.16 4.72
C GLU A 50 16.73 -9.39 5.76
N LYS A 51 15.74 -8.49 5.82
CA LYS A 51 14.62 -8.56 6.77
C LYS A 51 13.80 -9.84 6.64
N PHE A 52 13.59 -10.33 5.42
CA PHE A 52 12.77 -11.52 5.16
C PHE A 52 13.59 -12.76 4.79
N SER A 53 14.93 -12.67 4.82
CA SER A 53 15.85 -13.73 4.43
C SER A 53 15.54 -14.31 3.04
N ILE A 54 15.26 -13.44 2.06
CA ILE A 54 14.92 -13.83 0.69
C ILE A 54 16.09 -13.57 -0.27
N SER A 55 16.24 -14.44 -1.26
CA SER A 55 17.22 -14.28 -2.34
C SER A 55 16.83 -13.18 -3.32
N ASP A 56 17.79 -12.76 -4.14
CA ASP A 56 17.55 -11.84 -5.25
C ASP A 56 16.48 -12.34 -6.23
N GLU A 57 16.48 -13.65 -6.51
CA GLU A 57 15.47 -14.27 -7.37
C GLU A 57 14.07 -14.21 -6.74
N GLN A 58 13.98 -14.48 -5.44
CA GLN A 58 12.71 -14.38 -4.70
C GLN A 58 12.21 -12.94 -4.63
N PHE A 59 13.11 -11.96 -4.46
CA PHE A 59 12.75 -10.55 -4.51
C PHE A 59 12.18 -10.16 -5.87
N VAL A 60 12.86 -10.53 -6.97
CA VAL A 60 12.38 -10.25 -8.33
C VAL A 60 11.06 -10.94 -8.61
N PHE A 61 10.87 -12.18 -8.13
CA PHE A 61 9.60 -12.90 -8.25
C PHE A 61 8.47 -12.19 -7.51
N ALA A 62 8.68 -11.82 -6.23
CA ALA A 62 7.70 -11.09 -5.43
C ALA A 62 7.35 -9.74 -6.06
N LEU A 63 8.34 -9.00 -6.60
CA LEU A 63 8.13 -7.73 -7.28
C LEU A 63 7.29 -7.91 -8.55
N LYS A 64 7.55 -8.95 -9.35
CA LYS A 64 6.73 -9.27 -10.53
C LYS A 64 5.30 -9.59 -10.13
N LEU A 65 5.11 -10.44 -9.12
CA LEU A 65 3.78 -10.80 -8.61
C LEU A 65 3.04 -9.55 -8.09
N MET A 66 3.70 -8.70 -7.32
CA MET A 66 3.13 -7.43 -6.82
C MET A 66 2.62 -6.56 -7.98
N ASN A 67 3.41 -6.40 -9.04
CA ASN A 67 3.01 -5.64 -10.23
C ASN A 67 1.83 -6.26 -11.01
N THR A 68 1.50 -7.54 -10.79
CA THR A 68 0.31 -8.16 -11.39
C THR A 68 -0.97 -7.93 -10.59
N VAL A 69 -0.85 -7.65 -9.28
CA VAL A 69 -2.02 -7.52 -8.37
C VAL A 69 -2.24 -6.08 -7.89
N ILE A 70 -1.24 -5.20 -8.03
CA ILE A 70 -1.30 -3.80 -7.62
C ILE A 70 -1.05 -2.91 -8.83
N GLN A 71 -1.98 -1.99 -9.08
CA GLN A 71 -1.79 -0.94 -10.07
C GLN A 71 -1.03 0.25 -9.46
N PHE A 72 0.17 0.49 -9.94
CA PHE A 72 0.94 1.67 -9.57
C PHE A 72 0.52 2.89 -10.40
N VAL A 73 0.11 3.96 -9.71
CA VAL A 73 -0.48 5.17 -10.31
C VAL A 73 0.53 6.30 -10.23
N ARG A 74 0.72 7.04 -11.33
CA ARG A 74 1.68 8.16 -11.34
C ARG A 74 1.11 9.42 -10.69
N ALA A 75 1.98 10.22 -10.09
CA ALA A 75 1.60 11.45 -9.38
C ALA A 75 0.80 12.43 -10.22
N GLU A 76 1.05 12.50 -11.54
CA GLU A 76 0.33 13.40 -12.44
C GLU A 76 -1.18 13.15 -12.45
N GLU A 77 -1.63 11.93 -12.16
CA GLU A 77 -3.05 11.55 -12.14
C GLU A 77 -3.81 12.02 -10.89
N TYR A 78 -3.11 12.19 -9.77
CA TYR A 78 -3.72 12.48 -8.47
C TYR A 78 -3.18 13.75 -7.80
N ARG A 79 -2.14 14.41 -8.34
CA ARG A 79 -1.54 15.64 -7.78
C ARG A 79 -2.52 16.78 -7.55
N ARG A 80 -3.62 16.86 -8.32
CA ARG A 80 -4.70 17.85 -8.12
C ARG A 80 -5.37 17.74 -6.74
N PHE A 81 -5.26 16.59 -6.08
CA PHE A 81 -5.79 16.34 -4.74
C PHE A 81 -4.79 16.66 -3.63
N PHE A 82 -3.53 17.03 -3.93
CA PHE A 82 -2.49 17.27 -2.92
C PHE A 82 -2.87 18.35 -1.90
N SER A 83 -3.49 19.44 -2.34
CA SER A 83 -3.94 20.50 -1.43
C SER A 83 -4.97 19.99 -0.41
N ARG A 84 -5.86 19.09 -0.84
CA ARG A 84 -6.86 18.47 0.05
C ARG A 84 -6.20 17.41 0.93
N ALA A 85 -5.34 16.57 0.36
CA ALA A 85 -4.60 15.55 1.09
C ALA A 85 -3.75 16.15 2.22
N LYS A 86 -3.06 17.26 1.99
CA LYS A 86 -2.30 18.01 3.01
C LYS A 86 -3.13 18.43 4.24
N LYS A 87 -4.43 18.63 4.07
CA LYS A 87 -5.34 19.03 5.17
C LYS A 87 -5.90 17.84 5.94
N VAL A 88 -5.89 16.66 5.31
CA VAL A 88 -6.51 15.45 5.84
C VAL A 88 -5.46 14.51 6.42
N SER A 89 -4.32 14.37 5.73
CA SER A 89 -3.25 13.48 6.14
C SER A 89 -2.69 13.93 7.49
N PRO A 90 -2.61 13.02 8.48
CA PRO A 90 -2.01 13.32 9.78
C PRO A 90 -0.48 13.35 9.72
N ASP A 91 0.10 12.88 8.61
CA ASP A 91 1.54 12.91 8.32
C ASP A 91 1.80 13.55 6.96
N ILE A 92 2.88 14.32 6.85
CA ILE A 92 3.26 14.99 5.59
C ILE A 92 3.81 13.99 4.57
N ASP A 93 4.43 12.91 5.04
CA ASP A 93 5.04 11.91 4.15
C ASP A 93 3.98 11.00 3.51
N ASP A 94 2.77 10.95 4.08
CA ASP A 94 1.66 10.12 3.60
C ASP A 94 0.72 10.84 2.61
N ILE A 95 1.02 12.08 2.22
CA ILE A 95 0.16 12.92 1.38
C ILE A 95 -0.24 12.21 0.08
N ASP A 96 0.69 11.50 -0.56
CA ASP A 96 0.45 10.82 -1.83
C ASP A 96 -0.61 9.72 -1.71
N PHE A 97 -0.58 8.92 -0.64
CA PHE A 97 -1.59 7.87 -0.40
C PHE A 97 -2.97 8.49 -0.20
N PHE A 98 -3.06 9.57 0.58
CA PHE A 98 -4.31 10.31 0.77
C PHE A 98 -4.80 10.95 -0.51
N ALA A 99 -3.92 11.55 -1.31
CA ALA A 99 -4.30 12.17 -2.57
C ALA A 99 -4.83 11.15 -3.58
N LEU A 100 -4.18 9.99 -3.69
CA LEU A 100 -4.63 8.90 -4.52
C LEU A 100 -5.97 8.33 -4.02
N ALA A 101 -6.13 8.15 -2.71
CA ALA A 101 -7.37 7.67 -2.10
C ALA A 101 -8.54 8.63 -2.37
N LEU A 102 -8.31 9.93 -2.21
CA LEU A 102 -9.28 10.98 -2.51
C LEU A 102 -9.63 11.03 -4.01
N LYS A 103 -8.65 10.83 -4.90
CA LYS A 103 -8.87 10.77 -6.36
C LYS A 103 -9.73 9.58 -6.75
N ALA A 104 -9.47 8.43 -6.15
CA ALA A 104 -10.08 7.16 -6.52
C ALA A 104 -11.36 6.85 -5.74
N GLY A 105 -11.68 7.61 -4.69
CA GLY A 105 -12.76 7.26 -3.76
C GLY A 105 -12.45 5.98 -2.98
N ALA A 106 -11.17 5.68 -2.77
CA ALA A 106 -10.68 4.45 -2.16
C ALA A 106 -10.46 4.60 -0.66
N ALA A 107 -10.45 3.49 0.07
CA ALA A 107 -9.91 3.44 1.42
C ALA A 107 -8.38 3.24 1.37
N ILE A 108 -7.66 3.60 2.43
CA ILE A 108 -6.24 3.28 2.57
C ILE A 108 -6.10 1.97 3.32
N TRP A 109 -5.19 1.12 2.88
CA TRP A 109 -4.73 -0.05 3.61
C TRP A 109 -3.35 0.24 4.19
N SER A 110 -3.30 0.43 5.51
CA SER A 110 -2.06 0.66 6.25
C SER A 110 -2.18 0.14 7.68
N ASN A 111 -1.07 -0.37 8.21
CA ASN A 111 -0.97 -0.76 9.61
C ASN A 111 -0.55 0.40 10.53
N ASP A 112 -0.27 1.60 9.99
CA ASP A 112 -0.04 2.78 10.81
C ASP A 112 -1.35 3.32 11.39
N LYS A 113 -1.49 3.18 12.71
CA LYS A 113 -2.65 3.66 13.47
C LYS A 113 -2.79 5.18 13.43
N LYS A 114 -1.73 5.94 13.16
CA LYS A 114 -1.80 7.41 13.01
C LYS A 114 -2.70 7.81 11.85
N LEU A 115 -2.70 7.06 10.75
CA LEU A 115 -3.50 7.37 9.57
C LEU A 115 -5.02 7.29 9.82
N LYS A 116 -5.43 6.59 10.87
CA LYS A 116 -6.82 6.53 11.36
C LYS A 116 -7.25 7.78 12.14
N LYS A 117 -6.34 8.71 12.47
CA LYS A 117 -6.65 9.94 13.25
C LYS A 117 -7.36 11.03 12.45
N GLN A 118 -7.86 10.71 11.26
CA GLN A 118 -8.63 11.60 10.41
C GLN A 118 -9.89 10.87 9.91
N PRO A 119 -11.01 11.57 9.67
CA PRO A 119 -12.27 10.94 9.27
C PRO A 119 -12.53 10.95 7.75
N ALA A 120 -11.73 11.68 6.96
CA ALA A 120 -12.04 11.97 5.56
C ALA A 120 -11.76 10.80 4.61
N VAL A 121 -10.81 9.93 4.95
CA VAL A 121 -10.49 8.70 4.20
C VAL A 121 -10.56 7.52 5.18
N ARG A 122 -11.30 6.47 4.82
CA ARG A 122 -11.33 5.25 5.64
C ARG A 122 -9.97 4.56 5.56
N VAL A 123 -9.45 4.11 6.71
CA VAL A 123 -8.18 3.38 6.78
C VAL A 123 -8.41 2.03 7.44
N PHE A 124 -7.99 0.97 6.77
CA PHE A 124 -8.03 -0.40 7.28
C PHE A 124 -6.61 -0.88 7.58
N SER A 125 -6.43 -1.55 8.73
CA SER A 125 -5.25 -2.40 8.96
C SER A 125 -5.45 -3.75 8.28
N THR A 126 -4.37 -4.53 8.16
CA THR A 126 -4.45 -5.94 7.76
C THR A 126 -5.42 -6.72 8.65
N GLU A 127 -5.41 -6.46 9.96
CA GLU A 127 -6.33 -7.10 10.91
C GLU A 127 -7.79 -6.73 10.65
N ASP A 128 -8.08 -5.46 10.32
CA ASP A 128 -9.44 -5.05 9.99
C ASP A 128 -9.95 -5.75 8.74
N LEU A 129 -9.10 -5.89 7.71
CA LEU A 129 -9.46 -6.57 6.46
C LEU A 129 -9.69 -8.06 6.69
N VAL A 130 -8.83 -8.73 7.47
CA VAL A 130 -9.01 -10.14 7.84
C VAL A 130 -10.37 -10.34 8.55
N LYS A 131 -10.69 -9.50 9.53
CA LYS A 131 -11.98 -9.54 10.25
C LYS A 131 -13.16 -9.28 9.32
N LEU A 132 -13.03 -8.31 8.41
CA LEU A 132 -14.09 -7.95 7.45
C LEU A 132 -14.39 -9.08 6.47
N LEU A 133 -13.38 -9.89 6.13
CA LEU A 133 -13.50 -11.01 5.18
C LEU A 133 -13.80 -12.35 5.85
N GLY A 134 -13.73 -12.43 7.18
CA GLY A 134 -13.94 -13.68 7.93
C GLY A 134 -12.80 -14.70 7.73
N LEU A 135 -11.57 -14.21 7.54
CA LEU A 135 -10.36 -15.02 7.32
C LEU A 135 -9.53 -15.25 8.59
#